data_AF-Q1N3Y8-F1
#
_entry.id   AF-Q1N3Y8-F1
#
_cell.length_a   1.000
_cell.length_b   1.000
_cell.length_c   1.000
_cell.angle_alpha   90.00
_cell.angle_beta   90.00
_cell.angle_gamma   90.00
#
_symmetry.space_group_name_H-M   'P 1'
#
loop_
_entity.id
_entity.type
_entity.pdbx_description
1 polymer ?
#
loop_
_entity_poly.entity_id
_entity_poly.type
_entity_poly.pdbx_seq_one_letter_code
_entity_poly.pdbx_strand_id
1 'polypeptide(L)'
;MVAAAAWPQLTPYAKHQIESILGFGREKFVNASVWADHIKSDQRFNHLKPLHYVNLPKGSTQYKQQRDCPEGQCIVQAIYDFSEYARSGSEREQAMAVRMLIHLIADIHQPLHAGYKEDRGGNWFEVKYQDYTLSLHKLWDHQLVERFHENWQQGSTELLKDMPKATLYSPEKWAEISHALVERSVYETQENRLVSEAYLEMADDVTHRQLQLASWRLAMWLNQLW
;
A
#
# COMPACT_ATOMS: atom_id res chain seq x y z
N MET A 1 4.33 9.63 0.63
CA MET A 1 3.35 10.37 1.49
C MET A 1 2.93 9.59 2.72
N VAL A 2 2.49 8.33 2.57
CA VAL A 2 2.04 7.47 3.68
C VAL A 2 3.01 7.42 4.86
N ALA A 3 4.28 7.04 4.62
CA ALA A 3 5.31 6.99 5.67
C ALA A 3 5.50 8.35 6.38
N ALA A 4 5.45 9.45 5.61
CA ALA A 4 5.63 10.78 6.15
C ALA A 4 4.47 11.21 7.06
N ALA A 5 3.25 10.77 6.78
CA ALA A 5 2.05 11.02 7.59
C ALA A 5 1.93 10.02 8.76
N ALA A 6 2.48 8.81 8.63
CA ALA A 6 2.56 7.83 9.72
C ALA A 6 3.54 8.25 10.83
N TRP A 7 4.70 8.82 10.46
CA TRP A 7 5.76 9.20 11.42
C TRP A 7 5.29 9.97 12.67
N PRO A 8 4.49 11.06 12.58
CA PRO A 8 4.03 11.77 13.77
C PRO A 8 3.12 10.93 14.68
N GLN A 9 2.50 9.86 14.16
CA GLN A 9 1.60 8.97 14.91
C GLN A 9 2.34 7.82 15.63
N LEU A 10 3.64 7.65 15.39
CA LEU A 10 4.47 6.66 16.08
C LEU A 10 4.73 7.07 17.54
N THR A 11 4.73 6.10 18.45
CA THR A 11 5.14 6.31 19.85
C THR A 11 6.63 6.68 19.92
N PRO A 12 7.08 7.35 21.00
CA PRO A 12 8.51 7.60 21.19
C PRO A 12 9.36 6.33 21.17
N TYR A 13 8.85 5.22 21.71
CA TYR A 13 9.56 3.95 21.74
C TYR A 13 9.66 3.31 20.35
N ALA A 14 8.57 3.28 19.58
CA ALA A 14 8.60 2.81 18.20
C ALA A 14 9.54 3.65 17.31
N LYS A 15 9.54 4.99 17.48
CA LYS A 15 10.50 5.87 16.78
C LYS A 15 11.93 5.49 17.11
N HIS A 16 12.26 5.32 18.39
CA HIS A 16 13.61 4.95 18.81
C HIS A 16 14.06 3.62 18.19
N GLN A 17 13.18 2.61 18.15
CA GLN A 17 13.50 1.31 17.53
C GLN A 17 13.66 1.41 16.01
N ILE A 18 12.82 2.20 15.35
CA ILE A 18 12.95 2.43 13.91
C ILE A 18 14.24 3.19 13.59
N GLU A 19 14.61 4.17 14.41
CA GLU A 19 15.83 4.96 14.24
C GLU A 19 17.10 4.14 14.49
N SER A 20 17.06 3.16 15.40
CA SER A 20 18.18 2.23 15.59
C SER A 20 18.38 1.30 14.39
N ILE A 21 17.31 0.98 13.66
CA ILE A 21 17.33 0.08 12.48
C ILE A 21 17.64 0.82 11.18
N LEU A 22 17.03 1.98 10.94
CA LEU A 22 17.08 2.72 9.66
C LEU A 22 17.95 3.98 9.69
N GLY A 23 18.36 4.42 10.89
CA GLY A 23 19.00 5.70 11.13
C GLY A 23 18.02 6.78 11.60
N PHE A 24 18.59 7.83 12.18
CA PHE A 24 17.86 8.87 12.90
C PHE A 24 16.97 9.75 11.99
N GLY A 25 15.75 10.04 12.47
CA GLY A 25 14.87 11.06 11.92
C GLY A 25 13.86 10.59 10.86
N ARG A 26 12.81 11.42 10.71
CA ARG A 26 11.69 11.22 9.78
C ARG A 26 12.15 10.95 8.35
N GLU A 27 13.18 11.63 7.86
CA GLU A 27 13.64 11.49 6.48
C GLU A 27 14.15 10.08 6.18
N LYS A 28 14.84 9.42 7.13
CA LYS A 28 15.28 8.04 6.95
C LYS A 28 14.10 7.08 6.83
N PHE A 29 13.07 7.27 7.65
CA PHE A 29 11.82 6.51 7.58
C PHE A 29 11.07 6.76 6.27
N VAL A 30 10.97 8.00 5.81
CA VAL A 30 10.32 8.34 4.54
C VAL A 30 11.10 7.76 3.35
N ASN A 31 12.42 7.89 3.33
CA ASN A 31 13.26 7.34 2.25
C ASN A 31 13.26 5.80 2.22
N ALA A 32 13.03 5.15 3.37
CA ALA A 32 12.86 3.70 3.43
C ALA A 32 11.62 3.22 2.67
N SER A 33 10.56 4.04 2.54
CA SER A 33 9.30 3.65 1.89
C SER A 33 9.42 3.38 0.39
N VAL A 34 10.40 3.99 -0.30
CA VAL A 34 10.61 3.83 -1.75
C VAL A 34 11.63 2.73 -2.09
N TRP A 35 12.22 2.09 -1.07
CA TRP A 35 13.28 1.10 -1.30
C TRP A 35 12.80 -0.11 -2.11
N ALA A 36 11.58 -0.59 -1.84
CA ALA A 36 11.04 -1.76 -2.53
C ALA A 36 10.82 -1.49 -4.04
N ASP A 37 10.45 -0.25 -4.41
CA ASP A 37 10.36 0.16 -5.81
C ASP A 37 11.74 0.21 -6.48
N HIS A 38 12.75 0.72 -5.77
CA HIS A 38 14.11 0.83 -6.32
C HIS A 38 14.74 -0.52 -6.65
N ILE A 39 14.39 -1.58 -5.91
CA ILE A 39 14.92 -2.93 -6.14
C ILE A 39 14.11 -3.75 -7.14
N LYS A 40 13.00 -3.21 -7.68
CA LYS A 40 12.08 -3.95 -8.56
C LYS A 40 12.74 -4.48 -9.85
N SER A 41 13.77 -3.80 -10.35
CA SER A 41 14.56 -4.19 -11.53
C SER A 41 15.74 -5.13 -11.20
N ASP A 42 16.11 -5.25 -9.93
CA ASP A 42 17.20 -6.11 -9.49
C ASP A 42 16.71 -7.55 -9.30
N GLN A 43 17.20 -8.45 -10.17
CA GLN A 43 16.75 -9.84 -10.21
C GLN A 43 16.98 -10.60 -8.90
N ARG A 44 17.93 -10.15 -8.07
CA ARG A 44 18.20 -10.75 -6.74
C ARG A 44 16.98 -10.65 -5.82
N PHE A 45 16.11 -9.68 -6.04
CA PHE A 45 14.92 -9.42 -5.24
C PHE A 45 13.61 -9.86 -5.93
N ASN A 46 13.68 -10.60 -7.04
CA ASN A 46 12.48 -11.08 -7.74
C ASN A 46 11.54 -11.91 -6.84
N HIS A 47 12.09 -12.60 -5.83
CA HIS A 47 11.32 -13.37 -4.85
C HIS A 47 10.37 -12.51 -4.01
N LEU A 48 10.58 -11.19 -3.92
CA LEU A 48 9.70 -10.28 -3.19
C LEU A 48 8.47 -9.85 -4.00
N LYS A 49 8.51 -9.96 -5.34
CA LYS A 49 7.45 -9.42 -6.22
C LYS A 49 6.04 -9.93 -5.90
N PRO A 50 5.81 -11.23 -5.63
CA PRO A 50 4.47 -11.73 -5.28
C PRO A 50 3.96 -11.19 -3.93
N LEU A 51 4.86 -10.70 -3.06
CA LEU A 51 4.53 -10.23 -1.72
C LEU A 51 3.85 -8.86 -1.71
N HIS A 52 3.77 -8.18 -2.85
CA HIS A 52 3.16 -6.85 -2.95
C HIS A 52 1.64 -6.89 -3.13
N TYR A 53 1.03 -8.04 -3.38
CA TYR A 53 -0.41 -8.10 -3.64
C TYR A 53 -1.03 -9.40 -3.13
N VAL A 54 -2.35 -9.45 -3.22
CA VAL A 54 -3.17 -10.66 -3.07
C VAL A 54 -4.28 -10.57 -4.12
N ASN A 55 -4.59 -11.67 -4.80
CA ASN A 55 -5.70 -11.68 -5.74
C ASN A 55 -6.90 -12.35 -5.10
N LEU A 56 -8.06 -11.70 -5.19
CA LEU A 56 -9.31 -12.23 -4.69
C LEU A 56 -10.28 -12.47 -5.87
N PRO A 57 -11.01 -13.60 -5.91
CA PRO A 57 -11.97 -13.87 -6.97
C PRO A 57 -13.10 -12.85 -6.99
N LYS A 58 -13.61 -12.54 -8.18
CA LYS A 58 -14.77 -11.66 -8.35
C LYS A 58 -15.97 -12.13 -7.51
N GLY A 59 -16.61 -11.19 -6.84
CA GLY A 59 -17.75 -11.40 -5.94
C GLY A 59 -17.39 -12.02 -4.58
N SER A 60 -16.09 -12.20 -4.29
CA SER A 60 -15.67 -12.68 -2.98
C SER A 60 -15.71 -11.55 -1.94
N THR A 61 -16.17 -11.84 -0.73
CA THR A 61 -16.25 -10.86 0.36
C THR A 61 -15.28 -11.18 1.50
N GLN A 62 -14.61 -12.32 1.42
CA GLN A 62 -13.72 -12.85 2.45
C GLN A 62 -12.44 -13.39 1.84
N TYR A 63 -11.34 -13.04 2.50
CA TYR A 63 -10.03 -13.63 2.23
C TYR A 63 -9.98 -15.08 2.73
N LYS A 64 -9.34 -15.95 1.96
CA LYS A 64 -9.09 -17.35 2.31
C LYS A 64 -7.65 -17.70 1.99
N GLN A 65 -6.82 -17.87 3.03
CA GLN A 65 -5.38 -18.12 2.88
C GLN A 65 -5.03 -19.22 1.87
N GLN A 66 -5.70 -20.38 1.94
CA GLN A 66 -5.43 -21.50 1.03
C GLN A 66 -5.72 -21.19 -0.46
N ARG A 67 -6.66 -20.27 -0.72
CA ARG A 67 -7.07 -19.88 -2.07
C ARG A 67 -6.28 -18.68 -2.59
N ASP A 68 -6.13 -17.66 -1.74
CA ASP A 68 -5.68 -16.32 -2.13
C ASP A 68 -4.19 -16.09 -1.89
N CYS A 69 -3.57 -16.90 -1.04
CA CYS A 69 -2.15 -16.81 -0.68
C CYS A 69 -1.43 -18.14 -0.88
N PRO A 70 -1.39 -18.67 -2.13
CA PRO A 70 -0.72 -19.92 -2.42
C PRO A 70 0.74 -19.85 -1.99
N GLU A 71 1.23 -20.90 -1.35
CA GLU A 71 2.62 -21.02 -0.88
C GLU A 71 3.06 -19.90 0.10
N GLY A 72 2.11 -19.16 0.69
CA GLY A 72 2.41 -18.01 1.54
C GLY A 72 2.95 -16.80 0.76
N GLN A 73 2.86 -16.80 -0.57
CA GLN A 73 3.39 -15.75 -1.42
C GLN A 73 2.34 -14.68 -1.72
N CYS A 74 1.98 -13.91 -0.69
CA CYS A 74 1.08 -12.76 -0.83
C CYS A 74 1.36 -11.69 0.22
N ILE A 75 0.79 -10.51 0.02
CA ILE A 75 0.95 -9.36 0.92
C ILE A 75 0.46 -9.58 2.35
N VAL A 76 -0.62 -10.36 2.52
CA VAL A 76 -1.17 -10.67 3.84
C VAL A 76 -0.13 -11.42 4.68
N GLN A 77 0.43 -12.51 4.13
CA GLN A 77 1.45 -13.30 4.82
C GLN A 77 2.75 -12.52 4.99
N ALA A 78 3.16 -11.76 3.97
CA ALA A 78 4.37 -10.95 4.01
C ALA A 78 4.37 -9.92 5.14
N ILE A 79 3.23 -9.27 5.42
CA ILE A 79 3.11 -8.34 6.56
C ILE A 79 3.39 -9.06 7.88
N TYR A 80 2.91 -10.29 8.07
CA TYR A 80 3.21 -11.06 9.28
C TYR A 80 4.68 -11.47 9.34
N ASP A 81 5.23 -12.02 8.26
CA ASP A 81 6.61 -12.49 8.22
C ASP A 81 7.61 -11.35 8.48
N PHE A 82 7.42 -10.20 7.82
CA PHE A 82 8.27 -9.03 8.07
C PHE A 82 8.04 -8.41 9.45
N SER A 83 6.87 -8.60 10.08
CA SER A 83 6.66 -8.20 11.48
C SER A 83 7.48 -9.03 12.46
N GLU A 84 7.68 -10.33 12.19
CA GLU A 84 8.58 -11.17 12.97
C GLU A 84 10.04 -10.76 12.72
N TYR A 85 10.47 -10.63 11.46
CA TYR A 85 11.84 -10.25 11.12
C TYR A 85 12.22 -8.87 11.67
N ALA A 86 11.29 -7.92 11.72
CA ALA A 86 11.53 -6.60 12.32
C ALA A 86 11.84 -6.70 13.83
N ARG A 87 11.25 -7.67 14.54
CA ARG A 87 11.46 -7.85 15.99
C ARG A 87 12.67 -8.69 16.33
N SER A 88 12.90 -9.79 15.61
CA SER A 88 13.87 -10.82 16.02
C SER A 88 14.88 -11.23 14.95
N GLY A 89 14.86 -10.60 13.77
CA GLY A 89 15.85 -10.86 12.73
C GLY A 89 17.25 -10.34 13.09
N SER A 90 18.24 -10.74 12.31
CA SER A 90 19.54 -10.05 12.26
C SER A 90 19.36 -8.57 11.86
N GLU A 91 20.37 -7.73 12.12
CA GLU A 91 20.33 -6.30 11.76
C GLU A 91 19.93 -6.07 10.29
N ARG A 92 20.46 -6.90 9.38
CA ARG A 92 20.12 -6.85 7.95
C ARG A 92 18.67 -7.24 7.67
N GLU A 93 18.17 -8.28 8.33
CA GLU A 93 16.78 -8.73 8.20
C GLU A 93 15.82 -7.70 8.78
N GLN A 94 16.12 -7.14 9.95
CA GLN A 94 15.33 -6.06 10.55
C GLN A 94 15.24 -4.85 9.62
N ALA A 95 16.38 -4.41 9.07
CA ALA A 95 16.39 -3.26 8.18
C ALA A 95 15.63 -3.52 6.87
N MET A 96 15.65 -4.74 6.34
CA MET A 96 14.82 -5.12 5.19
C MET A 96 13.34 -5.17 5.58
N ALA A 97 13.04 -5.77 6.73
CA ALA A 97 11.69 -5.97 7.21
C ALA A 97 10.97 -4.64 7.49
N VAL A 98 11.61 -3.68 8.14
CA VAL A 98 11.01 -2.36 8.37
C VAL A 98 10.74 -1.65 7.03
N ARG A 99 11.65 -1.72 6.06
CA ARG A 99 11.42 -1.17 4.72
C ARG A 99 10.22 -1.81 4.04
N MET A 100 10.12 -3.14 4.09
CA MET A 100 9.00 -3.88 3.51
C MET A 100 7.69 -3.55 4.22
N LEU A 101 7.63 -3.50 5.56
CA LEU A 101 6.41 -3.14 6.29
C LEU A 101 5.89 -1.75 5.92
N ILE A 102 6.79 -0.76 5.81
CA ILE A 102 6.41 0.60 5.41
C ILE A 102 5.75 0.61 4.03
N HIS A 103 6.27 -0.19 3.10
CA HIS A 103 5.79 -0.27 1.73
C HIS A 103 4.52 -1.13 1.61
N LEU A 104 4.54 -2.36 2.12
CA LEU A 104 3.43 -3.31 2.01
C LEU A 104 2.15 -2.83 2.72
N ILE A 105 2.26 -2.13 3.85
CA ILE A 105 1.06 -1.56 4.47
C ILE A 105 0.46 -0.45 3.62
N ALA A 106 1.24 0.27 2.81
CA ALA A 106 0.69 1.19 1.81
C ALA A 106 0.04 0.41 0.65
N ASP A 107 0.74 -0.58 0.09
CA ASP A 107 0.27 -1.38 -1.04
C ASP A 107 -1.07 -2.06 -0.77
N ILE A 108 -1.25 -2.71 0.39
CA ILE A 108 -2.51 -3.41 0.70
C ILE A 108 -3.71 -2.48 0.78
N HIS A 109 -3.49 -1.16 0.91
CA HIS A 109 -4.53 -0.13 0.87
C HIS A 109 -4.79 0.42 -0.52
N GLN A 110 -3.93 0.16 -1.51
CA GLN A 110 -4.23 0.43 -2.92
C GLN A 110 -5.21 -0.66 -3.40
N PRO A 111 -6.46 -0.32 -3.81
CA PRO A 111 -7.49 -1.30 -4.13
C PRO A 111 -7.05 -2.44 -5.04
N LEU A 112 -6.31 -2.13 -6.11
CA LEU A 112 -5.89 -3.10 -7.13
C LEU A 112 -4.75 -4.03 -6.69
N HIS A 113 -4.10 -3.78 -5.56
CA HIS A 113 -3.22 -4.78 -4.90
C HIS A 113 -4.03 -5.87 -4.17
N ALA A 114 -5.34 -5.70 -4.05
CA ALA A 114 -6.32 -6.73 -3.68
C ALA A 114 -7.29 -7.02 -4.84
N GLY A 115 -6.79 -6.96 -6.09
CA GLY A 115 -7.57 -7.02 -7.31
C GLY A 115 -7.84 -8.42 -7.85
N TYR A 116 -8.21 -8.48 -9.13
CA TYR A 116 -8.49 -9.74 -9.83
C TYR A 116 -7.22 -10.38 -10.39
N LYS A 117 -7.16 -11.71 -10.35
CA LYS A 117 -6.03 -12.45 -10.93
C LYS A 117 -6.02 -12.34 -12.45
N GLU A 118 -7.21 -12.34 -13.04
CA GLU A 118 -7.47 -12.44 -14.48
C GLU A 118 -6.86 -11.29 -15.28
N ASP A 119 -6.80 -10.09 -14.69
CA ASP A 119 -6.22 -8.89 -15.31
C ASP A 119 -4.98 -8.37 -14.56
N ARG A 120 -4.44 -9.20 -13.65
CA ARG A 120 -3.29 -8.88 -12.79
C ARG A 120 -3.50 -7.59 -12.00
N GLY A 121 -4.65 -7.46 -11.36
CA GLY A 121 -5.03 -6.27 -10.59
C GLY A 121 -5.15 -5.05 -11.49
N GLY A 122 -5.84 -5.16 -12.62
CA GLY A 122 -6.04 -4.04 -13.55
C GLY A 122 -4.81 -3.63 -14.36
N ASN A 123 -3.74 -4.44 -14.37
CA ASN A 123 -2.57 -4.20 -15.22
C ASN A 123 -2.86 -4.48 -16.71
N TRP A 124 -3.83 -5.34 -17.01
CA TRP A 124 -4.29 -5.63 -18.38
C TRP A 124 -5.53 -4.85 -18.79
N PHE A 125 -6.07 -4.00 -17.92
CA PHE A 125 -7.20 -3.14 -18.23
C PHE A 125 -6.65 -1.76 -18.62
N GLU A 126 -6.69 -1.41 -19.90
CA GLU A 126 -6.17 -0.11 -20.39
C GLU A 126 -7.23 0.99 -20.29
N VAL A 127 -6.80 2.21 -19.94
CA VAL A 127 -7.63 3.41 -19.91
C VAL A 127 -6.89 4.58 -20.55
N LYS A 128 -7.64 5.59 -21.00
CA LYS A 128 -7.07 6.86 -21.46
C LYS A 128 -7.25 7.90 -20.36
N TYR A 129 -6.17 8.57 -19.98
CA TYR A 129 -6.16 9.66 -19.01
C TYR A 129 -5.39 10.82 -19.63
N GLN A 130 -6.09 11.94 -19.86
CA GLN A 130 -5.55 13.06 -20.63
C GLN A 130 -5.01 12.56 -21.98
N ASP A 131 -3.76 12.87 -22.32
CA ASP A 131 -3.10 12.46 -23.56
C ASP A 131 -2.39 11.09 -23.46
N TYR A 132 -2.52 10.40 -22.32
CA TYR A 132 -1.83 9.14 -22.05
C TYR A 132 -2.78 7.94 -22.13
N THR A 133 -2.25 6.82 -22.62
CA THR A 133 -2.85 5.49 -22.42
C THR A 133 -2.00 4.74 -21.41
N LEU A 134 -2.64 4.22 -20.36
CA LEU A 134 -1.98 3.47 -19.29
C LEU A 134 -2.92 2.40 -18.74
N SER A 135 -2.39 1.45 -17.97
CA SER A 135 -3.22 0.49 -17.26
C SER A 135 -3.99 1.16 -16.12
N LEU A 136 -5.14 0.60 -15.77
CA LEU A 136 -5.92 1.01 -14.62
C LEU A 136 -5.09 0.94 -13.34
N HIS A 137 -4.25 -0.09 -13.20
CA HIS A 137 -3.31 -0.20 -12.09
C HIS A 137 -2.40 1.03 -11.96
N LYS A 138 -1.79 1.48 -13.07
CA LYS A 138 -0.91 2.66 -13.06
C LYS A 138 -1.68 3.96 -12.79
N LEU A 139 -2.95 4.05 -13.21
CA LEU A 139 -3.79 5.20 -12.88
C LEU A 139 -3.93 5.31 -11.36
N TRP A 140 -4.22 4.20 -10.67
CA TRP A 140 -4.38 4.16 -9.22
C TRP A 140 -3.09 4.30 -8.43
N ASP A 141 -1.99 3.66 -8.87
CA ASP A 141 -0.69 3.73 -8.18
C ASP A 141 -0.04 5.12 -8.24
N HIS A 142 -0.19 5.81 -9.37
CA HIS A 142 0.61 6.99 -9.67
C HIS A 142 -0.25 8.21 -9.95
N GLN A 143 -1.10 8.15 -10.98
CA GLN A 143 -1.78 9.34 -11.49
C GLN A 143 -2.78 9.92 -10.50
N LEU A 144 -3.56 9.07 -9.83
CA LEU A 144 -4.48 9.52 -8.77
C LEU A 144 -3.71 10.10 -7.57
N VAL A 145 -2.57 9.52 -7.20
CA VAL A 145 -1.73 10.03 -6.10
C VAL A 145 -1.10 11.39 -6.44
N GLU A 146 -0.66 11.56 -7.68
CA GLU A 146 -0.06 12.81 -8.19
C GLU A 146 -1.08 13.96 -8.27
N ARG A 147 -2.38 13.66 -8.39
CA ARG A 147 -3.45 14.68 -8.40
C ARG A 147 -3.58 15.44 -7.08
N PHE A 148 -3.18 14.86 -5.95
CA PHE A 148 -3.31 15.53 -4.66
C PHE A 148 -2.27 16.63 -4.48
N HIS A 149 -0.99 16.34 -4.72
CA HIS A 149 0.09 17.28 -4.41
C HIS A 149 1.35 17.08 -5.27
N GLU A 150 2.07 18.18 -5.46
CA GLU A 150 3.34 18.23 -6.20
C GLU A 150 4.49 17.49 -5.48
N ASN A 151 4.42 17.33 -4.16
CA ASN A 151 5.46 16.65 -3.37
C ASN A 151 4.92 15.96 -2.12
N TRP A 152 5.74 15.08 -1.56
CA TRP A 152 5.35 14.25 -0.43
C TRP A 152 5.14 15.04 0.87
N GLN A 153 5.79 16.20 1.03
CA GLN A 153 5.65 17.04 2.22
C GLN A 153 4.25 17.63 2.28
N GLN A 154 3.82 18.31 1.21
CA GLN A 154 2.47 18.85 1.08
C GLN A 154 1.43 17.75 1.23
N GLY A 155 1.61 16.64 0.53
CA GLY A 155 0.69 15.52 0.63
C GLY A 155 0.63 14.87 2.00
N SER A 156 1.74 14.77 2.72
CA SER A 156 1.69 14.28 4.10
C SER A 156 0.93 15.19 5.04
N THR A 157 1.00 16.51 4.82
CA THR A 157 0.25 17.50 5.60
C THR A 157 -1.25 17.40 5.34
N GLU A 158 -1.65 17.19 4.09
CA GLU A 158 -3.06 17.00 3.74
C GLU A 158 -3.61 15.71 4.35
N LEU A 159 -2.89 14.60 4.23
CA LEU A 159 -3.31 13.33 4.83
C LEU A 159 -3.49 13.40 6.35
N LEU A 160 -2.79 14.31 7.03
CA LEU A 160 -2.93 14.54 8.47
C LEU A 160 -4.21 15.30 8.84
N LYS A 161 -4.80 16.07 7.91
CA LYS A 161 -6.08 16.74 8.15
C LYS A 161 -7.17 15.67 8.24
N ASP A 162 -7.92 15.70 9.33
CA ASP A 162 -9.03 14.78 9.58
C ASP A 162 -8.67 13.28 9.42
N MET A 163 -7.40 12.93 9.66
CA MET A 163 -6.95 11.54 9.58
C MET A 163 -7.77 10.67 10.54
N PRO A 164 -8.43 9.61 10.05
CA PRO A 164 -9.27 8.77 10.88
C PRO A 164 -8.42 7.99 11.86
N LYS A 165 -8.80 8.04 13.14
CA LYS A 165 -8.31 7.09 14.15
C LYS A 165 -9.02 5.75 14.00
N ALA A 166 -8.79 5.09 12.87
CA ALA A 166 -9.49 3.85 12.53
C ALA A 166 -9.04 2.68 13.42
N THR A 167 -9.93 1.72 13.62
CA THR A 167 -9.59 0.43 14.22
C THR A 167 -8.47 -0.24 13.40
N LEU A 168 -7.46 -0.73 14.11
CA LEU A 168 -6.40 -1.54 13.53
C LEU A 168 -6.90 -2.97 13.33
N TYR A 169 -7.49 -3.22 12.17
CA TYR A 169 -7.87 -4.58 11.77
C TYR A 169 -6.65 -5.41 11.35
N SER A 170 -6.87 -6.70 11.07
CA SER A 170 -5.83 -7.58 10.53
C SER A 170 -5.54 -7.29 9.04
N PRO A 171 -4.38 -7.73 8.51
CA PRO A 171 -4.05 -7.63 7.08
C PRO A 171 -5.08 -8.29 6.16
N GLU A 172 -5.69 -9.41 6.55
CA GLU A 172 -6.78 -10.04 5.80
C GLU A 172 -7.94 -9.06 5.63
N LYS A 173 -8.31 -8.36 6.70
CA LYS A 173 -9.42 -7.42 6.66
C LYS A 173 -9.11 -6.21 5.79
N TRP A 174 -7.85 -5.76 5.76
CA TRP A 174 -7.44 -4.69 4.85
C TRP A 174 -7.53 -5.12 3.39
N ALA A 175 -7.09 -6.35 3.06
CA ALA A 175 -7.27 -6.91 1.73
C ALA A 175 -8.75 -7.02 1.33
N GLU A 176 -9.62 -7.48 2.23
CA GLU A 176 -11.07 -7.51 1.99
C GLU A 176 -11.68 -6.13 1.74
N ILE A 177 -11.25 -5.10 2.50
CA ILE A 177 -11.72 -3.74 2.30
C ILE A 177 -11.28 -3.21 0.93
N SER A 178 -10.00 -3.39 0.57
CA SER A 178 -9.46 -2.99 -0.72
C SER A 178 -10.16 -3.71 -1.88
N HIS A 179 -10.43 -5.01 -1.72
CA HIS A 179 -11.19 -5.77 -2.72
C HIS A 179 -12.65 -5.32 -2.83
N ALA A 180 -13.29 -4.92 -1.72
CA ALA A 180 -14.64 -4.34 -1.77
C ALA A 180 -14.67 -3.00 -2.54
N LEU A 181 -13.59 -2.21 -2.51
CA LEU A 181 -13.44 -1.03 -3.37
C LEU A 181 -13.34 -1.43 -4.85
N VAL A 182 -12.61 -2.51 -5.13
CA VAL A 182 -12.50 -3.09 -6.47
C VAL A 182 -13.87 -3.47 -7.04
N GLU A 183 -14.65 -4.22 -6.28
CA GLU A 183 -15.99 -4.67 -6.68
C GLU A 183 -16.97 -3.51 -6.89
N ARG A 184 -16.89 -2.47 -6.03
CA ARG A 184 -17.91 -1.41 -6.01
C ARG A 184 -17.66 -0.27 -6.98
N SER A 185 -16.40 0.10 -7.25
CA SER A 185 -16.10 1.39 -7.87
C SER A 185 -14.86 1.44 -8.76
N VAL A 186 -13.82 0.63 -8.51
CA VAL A 186 -12.57 0.74 -9.28
C VAL A 186 -12.78 0.46 -10.77
N TYR A 187 -13.64 -0.51 -11.11
CA TYR A 187 -13.95 -0.86 -12.51
C TYR A 187 -15.19 -0.13 -13.05
N GLU A 188 -15.68 0.94 -12.40
CA GLU A 188 -16.73 1.83 -12.94
C GLU A 188 -16.19 2.81 -14.00
N THR A 189 -15.17 2.38 -14.74
CA THR A 189 -14.64 3.04 -15.93
C THR A 189 -14.65 2.05 -17.10
N GLN A 190 -14.47 2.54 -18.32
CA GLN A 190 -14.50 1.71 -19.51
C GLN A 190 -13.10 1.48 -20.06
N GLU A 191 -12.82 0.22 -20.41
CA GLU A 191 -11.56 -0.16 -21.04
C GLU A 191 -11.39 0.58 -22.38
N ASN A 192 -10.18 1.04 -22.66
CA ASN A 192 -9.79 1.77 -23.86
C ASN A 192 -10.53 3.12 -24.08
N ARG A 193 -11.19 3.65 -23.05
CA ARG A 193 -11.90 4.93 -23.08
C ARG A 193 -11.24 5.97 -22.19
N LEU A 194 -11.57 7.24 -22.48
CA LEU A 194 -11.20 8.36 -21.61
C LEU A 194 -11.92 8.21 -20.27
N VAL A 195 -11.17 8.23 -19.18
CA VAL A 195 -11.74 8.27 -17.83
C VAL A 195 -12.53 9.56 -17.67
N SER A 196 -13.76 9.45 -17.16
CA SER A 196 -14.63 10.61 -16.98
C SER A 196 -14.21 11.41 -15.74
N GLU A 197 -14.56 12.70 -15.70
CA GLU A 197 -14.33 13.51 -14.50
C GLU A 197 -15.04 12.93 -13.28
N ALA A 198 -16.28 12.45 -13.43
CA ALA A 198 -17.02 11.80 -12.36
C ALA A 198 -16.32 10.56 -11.79
N TYR A 199 -15.62 9.78 -12.64
CA TYR A 199 -14.80 8.68 -12.16
C TYR A 199 -13.57 9.19 -11.41
N LEU A 200 -12.90 10.22 -11.91
CA LEU A 200 -11.74 10.82 -11.26
C LEU A 200 -12.09 11.40 -9.88
N GLU A 201 -13.20 12.13 -9.76
CA GLU A 201 -13.68 12.66 -8.47
C GLU A 201 -13.92 11.53 -7.44
N MET A 202 -14.63 10.47 -7.85
CA MET A 202 -14.84 9.29 -7.00
C MET A 202 -13.51 8.62 -6.61
N ALA A 203 -12.61 8.45 -7.59
CA ALA A 203 -11.35 7.76 -7.38
C ALA A 203 -10.39 8.60 -6.51
N ASP A 204 -10.45 9.93 -6.61
CA ASP A 204 -9.74 10.86 -5.72
C ASP A 204 -10.24 10.69 -4.29
N ASP A 205 -11.55 10.70 -4.04
CA ASP A 205 -12.11 10.49 -2.70
C ASP A 205 -11.66 9.15 -2.08
N VAL A 206 -11.70 8.08 -2.87
CA VAL A 206 -11.25 6.75 -2.43
C VAL A 206 -9.74 6.76 -2.16
N THR A 207 -8.94 7.31 -3.06
CA THR A 207 -7.48 7.34 -2.94
C THR A 207 -7.05 8.13 -1.71
N HIS A 208 -7.61 9.32 -1.51
CA HIS A 208 -7.34 10.14 -0.33
C HIS A 208 -7.65 9.36 0.95
N ARG A 209 -8.84 8.74 1.02
CA ARG A 209 -9.25 7.97 2.19
C ARG A 209 -8.33 6.79 2.46
N GLN A 210 -7.93 6.06 1.43
CA GLN A 210 -7.06 4.90 1.56
C GLN A 210 -5.64 5.30 1.99
N LEU A 211 -5.09 6.41 1.48
CA LEU A 211 -3.81 6.96 1.91
C LEU A 211 -3.82 7.38 3.38
N GLN A 212 -4.91 8.00 3.86
CA GLN A 212 -5.08 8.33 5.27
C GLN A 212 -5.14 7.07 6.15
N LEU A 213 -5.92 6.07 5.74
CA LEU A 213 -6.04 4.79 6.46
C LEU A 213 -4.71 4.03 6.50
N ALA A 214 -3.99 3.99 5.37
CA ALA A 214 -2.67 3.38 5.28
C ALA A 214 -1.69 4.07 6.24
N SER A 215 -1.70 5.40 6.29
CA SER A 215 -0.81 6.19 7.17
C SER A 215 -1.07 5.90 8.65
N TRP A 216 -2.34 5.91 9.05
CA TRP A 216 -2.74 5.60 10.42
C TRP A 216 -2.40 4.16 10.79
N ARG A 217 -2.77 3.19 9.95
CA ARG A 217 -2.57 1.76 10.21
C ARG A 217 -1.09 1.37 10.19
N LEU A 218 -0.27 1.96 9.32
CA LEU A 218 1.18 1.79 9.34
C LEU A 218 1.75 2.18 10.71
N ALA A 219 1.40 3.37 11.21
CA ALA A 219 1.90 3.81 12.51
C ALA A 219 1.43 2.91 13.66
N MET A 220 0.13 2.59 13.68
CA MET A 220 -0.44 1.75 14.74
C MET A 220 0.13 0.32 14.71
N TRP A 221 0.37 -0.24 13.51
CA TRP A 221 1.00 -1.55 13.37
C TRP A 221 2.43 -1.55 13.88
N LEU A 222 3.24 -0.56 13.50
CA LEU A 222 4.62 -0.43 14.00
C LEU A 222 4.66 -0.19 15.52
N ASN A 223 3.73 0.57 16.07
CA ASN A 223 3.57 0.75 17.52
C ASN A 223 3.16 -0.54 18.26
N GLN A 224 2.59 -1.53 17.58
CA GLN A 224 2.32 -2.83 18.19
C GLN A 224 3.55 -3.74 18.22
N LEU A 225 4.51 -3.50 17.32
CA LEU A 225 5.78 -4.21 17.34
C LEU A 225 6.68 -3.71 18.47
N TRP A 226 6.52 -2.43 18.86
CA TRP A 226 7.29 -1.72 19.87
C TRP A 226 6.45 -0.74 20.70
#